data_AF-A0A2P6NHQ1-F1
#
_entry.id   AF-A0A2P6NHQ1-F1
#
_cell.length_a   1.000
_cell.length_b   1.000
_cell.length_c   1.000
_cell.angle_alpha   90.00
_cell.angle_beta   90.00
_cell.angle_gamma   90.00
#
_symmetry.space_group_name_H-M   'P 1'
#
loop_
_entity.id
_entity.type
_entity.pdbx_description
1 polymer ?
#
loop_
_entity_poly.entity_id
_entity_poly.type
_entity_poly.pdbx_seq_one_letter_code
_entity_poly.pdbx_strand_id
1 'polypeptide(L)'
;VPLSSQLLSGMRQLTTLFLGNCQLGNEIDSISSTATLTHLDISGNKITQIPESFRGLMELQRLDISHNSIEDIGEDILEGMIYLQEIILSNNPITLKNLIELPFLSTLMDRGVVCYLDILPLEKNYAEVPPTIEKNEERRYAYTEMTGKRPTQEDALLIEENFTYTTPEGETKKVQLWGVFDGHAGSSASKFGVKKYPKALRKQLEEGKEGLEALDGAFQEVNRGFREAMDANELPPMERHCGSTGLALIVDREKRKLYCANVGDTRAVLSRGGKAIRLSYDHKPGDEEDRINELGGHVVGEVTRRVNGVIAVSRAIGDFYMAPFVTCECHLAEFDITEEDDHLILGCDGVWDEIGDQKAVDIISSGSNLYDSSVRLRDAAYLLSSEDNISVITVSLQ
;
A
#
# COMPACT_ATOMS: atom_id res chain seq x y z
N VAL A 1 3.31 -41.61 -13.11
CA VAL A 1 2.18 -42.42 -13.65
C VAL A 1 1.03 -41.44 -13.74
N PRO A 2 0.42 -41.21 -14.92
CA PRO A 2 -0.76 -40.35 -14.99
C PRO A 2 -1.81 -40.91 -14.02
N LEU A 3 -2.44 -40.05 -13.21
CA LEU A 3 -3.57 -40.46 -12.39
C LEU A 3 -4.62 -41.00 -13.35
N SER A 4 -4.81 -42.32 -13.40
CA SER A 4 -5.83 -42.86 -14.28
C SER A 4 -7.19 -42.35 -13.81
N SER A 5 -8.06 -41.99 -14.75
CA SER A 5 -9.45 -41.57 -14.49
C SER A 5 -10.24 -42.57 -13.64
N GLN A 6 -9.76 -43.80 -13.51
CA GLN A 6 -10.38 -44.83 -12.69
C GLN A 6 -10.00 -44.78 -11.21
N LEU A 7 -8.87 -44.13 -10.84
CA LEU A 7 -8.32 -44.19 -9.47
C LEU A 7 -9.24 -43.51 -8.44
N LEU A 8 -9.74 -42.30 -8.76
CA LEU A 8 -10.55 -41.49 -7.86
C LEU A 8 -12.06 -41.83 -7.90
N SER A 9 -12.50 -42.56 -8.92
CA SER A 9 -13.91 -42.87 -9.19
C SER A 9 -14.64 -43.61 -8.05
N GLY A 10 -13.90 -44.34 -7.22
CA GLY A 10 -14.42 -45.07 -6.06
C GLY A 10 -14.31 -44.34 -4.72
N MET A 11 -13.61 -43.21 -4.65
CA MET A 11 -13.21 -42.57 -3.39
C MET A 11 -14.25 -41.55 -2.87
N ARG A 12 -15.53 -41.94 -2.78
CA ARG A 12 -16.67 -41.03 -2.50
C ARG A 12 -16.68 -40.37 -1.12
N GLN A 13 -15.85 -40.83 -0.20
CA GLN A 13 -15.73 -40.29 1.17
C GLN A 13 -14.43 -39.50 1.39
N LEU A 14 -13.68 -39.23 0.32
CA LEU A 14 -12.41 -38.53 0.43
C LEU A 14 -12.62 -37.05 0.76
N THR A 15 -12.09 -36.61 1.90
CA THR A 15 -12.22 -35.23 2.39
C THR A 15 -10.99 -34.36 2.10
N THR A 16 -9.83 -34.98 1.95
CA THR A 16 -8.56 -34.30 1.71
C THR A 16 -7.73 -35.06 0.69
N LEU A 17 -7.17 -34.36 -0.28
CA LEU A 17 -6.36 -34.94 -1.35
C LEU A 17 -5.14 -34.06 -1.63
N PHE A 18 -3.94 -34.63 -1.44
CA PHE A 18 -2.67 -34.00 -1.74
C PHE A 18 -2.02 -34.67 -2.95
N LEU A 19 -1.89 -33.92 -4.04
CA LEU A 19 -1.34 -34.32 -5.33
C LEU A 19 -0.31 -33.30 -5.84
N GLY A 20 0.30 -32.56 -4.91
CA GLY A 20 1.37 -31.61 -5.22
C GLY A 20 2.57 -32.31 -5.88
N ASN A 21 3.21 -31.64 -6.85
CA ASN A 21 4.45 -32.09 -7.52
C ASN A 21 4.36 -33.48 -8.18
N CYS A 22 3.17 -33.86 -8.66
CA CYS A 22 2.91 -35.17 -9.26
C CYS A 22 3.06 -35.21 -10.79
N GLN A 23 3.53 -34.10 -11.40
CA GLN A 23 3.66 -33.93 -12.85
C GLN A 23 2.33 -34.07 -13.62
N LEU A 24 1.23 -33.72 -12.98
CA LEU A 24 -0.11 -33.81 -13.56
C LEU A 24 -0.29 -32.74 -14.64
N GLY A 25 -0.96 -33.10 -15.74
CA GLY A 25 -1.48 -32.14 -16.72
C GLY A 25 -2.96 -31.88 -16.48
N ASN A 26 -3.69 -31.47 -17.52
CA ASN A 26 -5.14 -31.20 -17.44
C ASN A 26 -6.01 -32.47 -17.33
N GLU A 27 -5.43 -33.68 -17.33
CA GLU A 27 -6.14 -34.96 -17.38
C GLU A 27 -6.82 -35.36 -16.04
N ILE A 28 -7.12 -34.42 -15.14
CA ILE A 28 -7.71 -34.66 -13.81
C ILE A 28 -9.26 -34.62 -13.87
N ASP A 29 -9.86 -35.34 -14.81
CA ASP A 29 -11.31 -35.24 -15.06
C ASP A 29 -12.16 -35.98 -14.02
N SER A 30 -11.57 -36.91 -13.28
CA SER A 30 -12.31 -37.81 -12.36
C SER A 30 -12.36 -37.33 -10.91
N ILE A 31 -11.98 -36.09 -10.63
CA ILE A 31 -12.07 -35.52 -9.28
C ILE A 31 -13.51 -35.17 -8.88
N SER A 32 -14.40 -34.96 -9.85
CA SER A 32 -15.83 -34.71 -9.62
C SER A 32 -16.54 -35.82 -8.85
N SER A 33 -16.04 -37.06 -8.89
CA SER A 33 -16.61 -38.18 -8.10
C SER A 33 -16.31 -38.10 -6.61
N THR A 34 -15.49 -37.13 -6.19
CA THR A 34 -15.10 -36.87 -4.80
C THR A 34 -15.74 -35.58 -4.26
N ALA A 35 -17.07 -35.45 -4.42
CA ALA A 35 -17.85 -34.26 -4.02
C ALA A 35 -17.77 -33.90 -2.52
N THR A 36 -17.23 -34.79 -1.68
CA THR A 36 -17.00 -34.58 -0.23
C THR A 36 -15.64 -33.95 0.08
N LEU A 37 -14.82 -33.65 -0.94
CA LEU A 37 -13.52 -32.99 -0.76
C LEU A 37 -13.71 -31.59 -0.15
N THR A 38 -12.97 -31.37 0.93
CA THR A 38 -12.86 -30.08 1.62
C THR A 38 -11.50 -29.43 1.38
N HIS A 39 -10.46 -30.23 1.12
CA HIS A 39 -9.09 -29.75 0.94
C HIS A 39 -8.46 -30.43 -0.28
N LEU A 40 -8.02 -29.63 -1.24
CA LEU A 40 -7.36 -30.11 -2.45
C LEU A 40 -6.06 -29.34 -2.68
N ASP A 41 -4.96 -30.08 -2.80
CA ASP A 41 -3.66 -29.56 -3.22
C ASP A 41 -3.23 -30.27 -4.49
N ILE A 42 -3.11 -29.51 -5.58
CA ILE A 42 -2.57 -29.92 -6.87
C ILE A 42 -1.45 -28.95 -7.31
N SER A 43 -0.75 -28.37 -6.35
CA SER A 43 0.35 -27.43 -6.57
C SER A 43 1.53 -28.06 -7.32
N GLY A 44 2.36 -27.27 -8.00
CA GLY A 44 3.62 -27.75 -8.59
C GLY A 44 3.43 -28.77 -9.72
N ASN A 45 2.32 -28.69 -10.45
CA ASN A 45 1.99 -29.56 -11.57
C ASN A 45 2.16 -28.82 -12.91
N LYS A 46 1.64 -29.38 -14.01
CA LYS A 46 1.70 -28.84 -15.37
C LYS A 46 0.30 -28.50 -15.90
N ILE A 47 -0.59 -28.05 -15.00
CA ILE A 47 -1.97 -27.73 -15.33
C ILE A 47 -1.99 -26.38 -16.04
N THR A 48 -2.63 -26.30 -17.21
CA THR A 48 -2.74 -25.06 -17.98
C THR A 48 -4.12 -24.41 -17.91
N GLN A 49 -5.13 -25.17 -17.48
CA GLN A 49 -6.51 -24.72 -17.27
C GLN A 49 -7.14 -25.53 -16.15
N ILE A 50 -8.03 -24.92 -15.37
CA ILE A 50 -8.80 -25.64 -14.35
C ILE A 50 -9.82 -26.55 -15.05
N PRO A 51 -9.81 -27.88 -14.83
CA PRO A 51 -10.75 -28.79 -15.49
C PRO A 51 -12.21 -28.56 -15.05
N GLU A 52 -13.18 -28.71 -15.99
CA GLU A 52 -14.62 -28.59 -15.71
C GLU A 52 -15.12 -29.51 -14.57
N SER A 53 -14.41 -30.62 -14.34
CA SER A 53 -14.68 -31.56 -13.26
C SER A 53 -14.63 -30.93 -11.85
N PHE A 54 -14.01 -29.75 -11.69
CA PHE A 54 -13.92 -29.03 -10.41
C PHE A 54 -15.26 -28.42 -9.98
N ARG A 55 -16.19 -28.16 -10.91
CA ARG A 55 -17.52 -27.58 -10.58
C ARG A 55 -18.32 -28.40 -9.56
N GLY A 56 -18.04 -29.70 -9.46
CA GLY A 56 -18.72 -30.60 -8.52
C GLY A 56 -18.19 -30.55 -7.08
N LEU A 57 -17.12 -29.81 -6.79
CA LEU A 57 -16.45 -29.78 -5.48
C LEU A 57 -17.08 -28.72 -4.55
N MET A 58 -18.38 -28.83 -4.31
CA MET A 58 -19.16 -27.81 -3.58
C MET A 58 -18.79 -27.67 -2.09
N GLU A 59 -18.22 -28.72 -1.50
CA GLU A 59 -17.78 -28.74 -0.09
C GLU A 59 -16.34 -28.22 0.12
N LEU A 60 -15.69 -27.76 -0.95
CA LEU A 60 -14.28 -27.35 -0.91
C LEU A 60 -14.11 -26.09 -0.05
N GLN A 61 -13.17 -26.16 0.90
CA GLN A 61 -12.81 -25.09 1.82
C GLN A 61 -11.43 -24.51 1.47
N ARG A 62 -10.49 -25.36 1.04
CA ARG A 62 -9.15 -24.96 0.63
C ARG A 62 -8.77 -25.58 -0.72
N LEU A 63 -8.31 -24.73 -1.63
CA LEU A 63 -7.81 -25.13 -2.95
C LEU A 63 -6.40 -24.56 -3.19
N ASP A 64 -5.40 -25.42 -3.31
CA ASP A 64 -4.07 -25.04 -3.74
C ASP A 64 -3.80 -25.52 -5.17
N ILE A 65 -3.72 -24.57 -6.09
CA ILE A 65 -3.35 -24.79 -7.50
C ILE A 65 -2.10 -24.00 -7.89
N SER A 66 -1.30 -23.58 -6.91
CA SER A 66 -0.10 -22.79 -7.11
C SER A 66 0.96 -23.52 -7.95
N HIS A 67 1.90 -22.78 -8.52
CA HIS A 67 3.03 -23.35 -9.29
C HIS A 67 2.56 -24.25 -10.45
N ASN A 68 1.59 -23.79 -11.22
CA ASN A 68 1.10 -24.43 -12.43
C ASN A 68 1.32 -23.50 -13.65
N SER A 69 0.63 -23.74 -14.75
CA SER A 69 0.69 -22.93 -15.97
C SER A 69 -0.68 -22.39 -16.37
N ILE A 70 -1.52 -22.10 -15.38
CA ILE A 70 -2.89 -21.61 -15.57
C ILE A 70 -2.87 -20.14 -16.00
N GLU A 71 -3.42 -19.85 -17.18
CA GLU A 71 -3.53 -18.47 -17.69
C GLU A 71 -4.90 -17.84 -17.38
N ASP A 72 -5.92 -18.68 -17.25
CA ASP A 72 -7.32 -18.31 -17.04
C ASP A 72 -7.98 -19.28 -16.05
N ILE A 73 -8.69 -18.72 -15.07
CA ILE A 73 -9.45 -19.48 -14.07
C ILE A 73 -10.80 -19.91 -14.65
N GLY A 74 -11.33 -19.21 -15.67
CA GLY A 74 -12.64 -19.46 -16.25
C GLY A 74 -13.76 -18.75 -15.47
N GLU A 75 -14.75 -18.22 -16.19
CA GLU A 75 -15.77 -17.30 -15.66
C GLU A 75 -16.67 -17.91 -14.56
N ASP A 76 -16.89 -19.23 -14.57
CA ASP A 76 -17.88 -19.91 -13.74
C ASP A 76 -17.35 -21.19 -13.05
N ILE A 77 -16.05 -21.48 -13.14
CA ILE A 77 -15.51 -22.77 -12.67
C ILE A 77 -15.63 -22.96 -11.15
N LEU A 78 -15.60 -21.84 -10.40
CA LEU A 78 -15.71 -21.81 -8.93
C LEU A 78 -17.12 -21.45 -8.47
N GLU A 79 -18.08 -21.32 -9.39
CA GLU A 79 -19.46 -21.02 -9.06
C GLU A 79 -20.05 -22.14 -8.17
N GLY A 80 -20.72 -21.75 -7.08
CA GLY A 80 -21.33 -22.70 -6.13
C GLY A 80 -20.40 -23.23 -5.04
N MET A 81 -19.10 -22.89 -5.03
CA MET A 81 -18.18 -23.21 -3.92
C MET A 81 -18.40 -22.27 -2.71
N ILE A 82 -19.58 -22.41 -2.07
CA ILE A 82 -20.03 -21.52 -0.99
C ILE A 82 -19.29 -21.71 0.34
N TYR A 83 -18.47 -22.74 0.45
CA TYR A 83 -17.65 -23.01 1.64
C TYR A 83 -16.17 -22.71 1.46
N LEU A 84 -15.75 -22.28 0.27
CA LEU A 84 -14.35 -21.93 0.00
C LEU A 84 -13.92 -20.80 0.93
N GLN A 85 -12.81 -21.00 1.64
CA GLN A 85 -12.18 -20.06 2.57
C GLN A 85 -10.81 -19.62 2.08
N GLU A 86 -10.14 -20.47 1.32
CA GLU A 86 -8.77 -20.22 0.86
C GLU A 86 -8.56 -20.78 -0.55
N ILE A 87 -8.01 -19.94 -1.42
CA ILE A 87 -7.54 -20.35 -2.75
C ILE A 87 -6.13 -19.82 -3.00
N ILE A 88 -5.23 -20.71 -3.42
CA ILE A 88 -3.83 -20.40 -3.69
C ILE A 88 -3.57 -20.56 -5.18
N LEU A 89 -3.38 -19.41 -5.83
CA LEU A 89 -3.19 -19.25 -7.27
C LEU A 89 -1.77 -18.84 -7.64
N SER A 90 -0.94 -18.50 -6.63
CA SER A 90 0.43 -18.02 -6.77
C SER A 90 1.26 -18.83 -7.78
N ASN A 91 2.18 -18.17 -8.50
CA ASN A 91 3.05 -18.79 -9.48
C ASN A 91 2.29 -19.49 -10.64
N ASN A 92 1.25 -18.84 -11.14
CA ASN A 92 0.59 -19.20 -12.40
C ASN A 92 0.63 -17.99 -13.37
N PRO A 93 0.68 -18.21 -14.70
CA PRO A 93 0.65 -17.14 -15.70
C PRO A 93 -0.73 -16.47 -15.88
N ILE A 94 -1.47 -16.26 -14.80
CA ILE A 94 -2.80 -15.64 -14.85
C ILE A 94 -2.63 -14.17 -15.26
N THR A 95 -3.36 -13.73 -16.27
CA THR A 95 -3.34 -12.31 -16.66
C THR A 95 -4.27 -11.50 -15.76
N LEU A 96 -3.92 -10.24 -15.50
CA LEU A 96 -4.77 -9.33 -14.72
C LEU A 96 -6.17 -9.18 -15.32
N LYS A 97 -6.28 -9.22 -16.66
CA LYS A 97 -7.57 -9.22 -17.37
C LYS A 97 -8.45 -10.40 -16.95
N ASN A 98 -7.88 -11.61 -16.95
CA ASN A 98 -8.60 -12.83 -16.57
C ASN A 98 -8.92 -12.89 -15.08
N LEU A 99 -8.29 -12.04 -14.24
CA LEU A 99 -8.59 -11.94 -12.82
C LEU A 99 -9.74 -10.96 -12.55
N ILE A 100 -9.76 -9.81 -13.23
CA ILE A 100 -10.76 -8.74 -13.03
C ILE A 100 -12.09 -9.09 -13.71
N GLU A 101 -12.06 -9.86 -14.81
CA GLU A 101 -13.29 -10.31 -15.50
C GLU A 101 -14.03 -11.43 -14.77
N LEU A 102 -13.51 -11.96 -13.64
CA LEU A 102 -14.16 -13.00 -12.86
C LEU A 102 -15.37 -12.44 -12.10
N PRO A 103 -16.62 -12.78 -12.49
CA PRO A 103 -17.82 -12.27 -11.83
C PRO A 103 -17.90 -12.65 -10.35
N PHE A 104 -17.22 -13.73 -9.96
CA PHE A 104 -17.22 -14.26 -8.61
C PHE A 104 -16.05 -13.77 -7.75
N LEU A 105 -15.02 -13.09 -8.29
CA LEU A 105 -13.88 -12.64 -7.46
C LEU A 105 -14.32 -11.62 -6.42
N SER A 106 -15.19 -10.68 -6.82
CA SER A 106 -15.90 -9.77 -5.90
C SER A 106 -16.65 -10.55 -4.83
N THR A 107 -17.38 -11.60 -5.22
CA THR A 107 -18.16 -12.45 -4.30
C THR A 107 -17.26 -13.23 -3.32
N LEU A 108 -16.09 -13.70 -3.76
CA LEU A 108 -15.10 -14.36 -2.90
C LEU A 108 -14.50 -13.37 -1.89
N MET A 109 -14.14 -12.17 -2.35
CA MET A 109 -13.62 -11.11 -1.47
C MET A 109 -14.66 -10.64 -0.45
N ASP A 110 -15.92 -10.46 -0.86
CA ASP A 110 -17.04 -10.08 0.02
C ASP A 110 -17.32 -11.14 1.11
N ARG A 111 -17.05 -12.40 0.80
CA ARG A 111 -17.17 -13.53 1.74
C ARG A 111 -15.92 -13.72 2.61
N GLY A 112 -14.89 -12.88 2.46
CA GLY A 112 -13.65 -12.98 3.22
C GLY A 112 -12.77 -14.18 2.83
N VAL A 113 -12.93 -14.70 1.60
CA VAL A 113 -12.07 -15.78 1.08
C VAL A 113 -10.67 -15.23 0.85
N VAL A 114 -9.66 -15.91 1.37
CA VAL A 114 -8.26 -15.52 1.22
C VAL A 114 -7.74 -16.04 -0.12
N CYS A 115 -7.45 -15.13 -1.04
CA CYS A 115 -6.85 -15.42 -2.34
C CYS A 115 -5.35 -15.10 -2.31
N TYR A 116 -4.50 -16.11 -2.45
CA TYR A 116 -3.05 -15.94 -2.58
C TYR A 116 -2.68 -15.89 -4.06
N LEU A 117 -2.18 -14.74 -4.53
CA LEU A 117 -1.92 -14.44 -5.95
C LEU A 117 -0.44 -14.19 -6.25
N ASP A 118 0.47 -14.58 -5.36
CA ASP A 118 1.88 -14.19 -5.45
C ASP A 118 2.46 -14.55 -6.82
N ILE A 119 2.90 -13.50 -7.53
CA ILE A 119 3.52 -13.54 -8.86
C ILE A 119 2.53 -13.99 -9.95
N LEU A 120 1.65 -13.07 -10.35
CA LEU A 120 1.32 -12.96 -11.78
C LEU A 120 2.63 -12.59 -12.50
N PRO A 121 2.97 -13.17 -13.66
CA PRO A 121 4.13 -12.72 -14.43
C PRO A 121 3.85 -11.31 -14.94
N LEU A 122 4.17 -10.33 -14.11
CA LEU A 122 4.33 -8.95 -14.52
C LEU A 122 5.42 -8.95 -15.59
N GLU A 123 5.09 -8.46 -16.78
CA GLU A 123 6.02 -8.41 -17.90
C GLU A 123 7.36 -7.81 -17.46
N LYS A 124 8.45 -8.41 -17.96
CA LYS A 124 9.87 -8.35 -17.55
C LYS A 124 10.56 -6.97 -17.50
N ASN A 125 9.86 -5.85 -17.31
CA ASN A 125 10.43 -4.51 -17.45
C ASN A 125 10.44 -3.66 -16.18
N TYR A 126 10.22 -4.23 -14.99
CA TYR A 126 10.56 -3.52 -13.77
C TYR A 126 12.02 -3.79 -13.42
N ALA A 127 12.79 -2.70 -13.28
CA ALA A 127 14.13 -2.74 -12.73
C ALA A 127 14.09 -3.58 -11.45
N GLU A 128 14.98 -4.58 -11.36
CA GLU A 128 15.15 -5.40 -10.17
C GLU A 128 15.25 -4.47 -8.96
N VAL A 129 14.16 -4.32 -8.20
CA VAL A 129 14.27 -3.93 -6.79
C VAL A 129 14.92 -5.16 -6.17
N PRO A 130 16.21 -5.10 -5.80
CA PRO A 130 16.85 -6.28 -5.22
C PRO A 130 16.02 -6.63 -3.98
N PRO A 131 15.46 -7.84 -3.92
CA PRO A 131 14.76 -8.25 -2.72
C PRO A 131 15.88 -8.39 -1.69
N THR A 132 16.05 -7.39 -0.82
CA THR A 132 16.95 -7.53 0.33
C THR A 132 16.20 -8.39 1.34
N ILE A 133 16.00 -9.66 0.99
CA ILE A 133 15.52 -10.71 1.87
C ILE A 133 16.71 -11.08 2.74
N GLU A 134 16.98 -10.26 3.75
CA GLU A 134 17.39 -10.84 5.01
C GLU A 134 16.09 -11.14 5.74
N LYS A 135 15.77 -12.44 5.88
CA LYS A 135 14.77 -12.92 6.85
C LYS A 135 15.22 -12.43 8.22
N ASN A 136 14.74 -11.27 8.61
CA ASN A 136 14.91 -10.77 9.95
C ASN A 136 13.51 -10.68 10.55
N GLU A 137 13.15 -11.71 11.31
CA GLU A 137 11.88 -11.82 12.05
C GLU A 137 11.71 -10.66 13.07
N GLU A 138 12.72 -9.79 13.22
CA GLU A 138 12.76 -8.65 14.15
C GLU A 138 12.52 -7.27 13.51
N ARG A 139 12.25 -7.13 12.20
CA ARG A 139 12.03 -5.80 11.63
C ARG A 139 10.73 -5.19 12.15
N ARG A 140 10.87 -4.11 12.93
CA ARG A 140 9.76 -3.31 13.48
C ARG A 140 9.08 -2.42 12.43
N TYR A 141 9.36 -2.58 11.15
CA TYR A 141 8.69 -1.85 10.08
C TYR A 141 8.78 -2.59 8.75
N ALA A 142 7.87 -2.27 7.83
CA ALA A 142 7.93 -2.68 6.44
C ALA A 142 7.54 -1.50 5.54
N TYR A 143 7.94 -1.56 4.28
CA TYR A 143 7.44 -0.65 3.27
C TYR A 143 7.24 -1.40 1.96
N THR A 144 6.34 -0.89 1.13
CA THR A 144 6.08 -1.42 -0.20
C THR A 144 5.64 -0.30 -1.13
N GLU A 145 6.01 -0.41 -2.40
CA GLU A 145 5.68 0.55 -3.45
C GLU A 145 5.19 -0.21 -4.69
N MET A 146 4.33 0.43 -5.48
CA MET A 146 3.91 -0.02 -6.80
C MET A 146 3.61 1.22 -7.65
N THR A 147 4.18 1.30 -8.85
CA THR A 147 3.89 2.38 -9.80
C THR A 147 2.42 2.39 -10.25
N GLY A 148 1.76 1.24 -10.19
CA GLY A 148 0.34 1.09 -10.49
C GLY A 148 0.08 1.25 -11.98
N LYS A 149 -1.00 1.98 -12.32
CA LYS A 149 -1.36 2.29 -13.72
C LYS A 149 -0.64 3.52 -14.26
N ARG A 150 0.17 4.21 -13.44
CA ARG A 150 0.89 5.42 -13.83
C ARG A 150 2.12 5.10 -14.69
N PRO A 151 2.55 6.03 -15.57
CA PRO A 151 3.76 5.84 -16.37
C PRO A 151 5.06 6.00 -15.58
N THR A 152 5.01 6.66 -14.42
CA THR A 152 6.17 7.04 -13.60
C THR A 152 5.87 6.79 -12.12
N GLN A 153 6.91 6.45 -11.35
CA GLN A 153 6.86 6.48 -9.88
C GLN A 153 7.29 7.86 -9.41
N GLU A 154 6.34 8.63 -8.90
CA GLU A 154 6.52 9.99 -8.40
C GLU A 154 6.52 10.05 -6.87
N ASP A 155 6.10 8.98 -6.19
CA ASP A 155 6.23 8.84 -4.74
C ASP A 155 7.69 8.76 -4.28
N ALA A 156 7.93 9.19 -3.05
CA ALA A 156 9.18 9.01 -2.33
C ALA A 156 8.94 8.73 -0.84
N LEU A 157 9.70 7.78 -0.29
CA LEU A 157 9.59 7.36 1.10
C LEU A 157 10.71 7.97 1.96
N LEU A 158 10.36 8.40 3.17
CA LEU A 158 11.28 8.86 4.19
C LEU A 158 11.34 7.83 5.32
N ILE A 159 12.49 7.18 5.50
CA ILE A 159 12.68 6.12 6.51
C ILE A 159 14.01 6.34 7.23
N GLU A 160 13.95 6.76 8.48
CA GLU A 160 15.10 7.05 9.34
C GLU A 160 14.84 6.46 10.75
N GLU A 161 15.05 5.15 10.91
CA GLU A 161 14.80 4.43 12.16
C GLU A 161 15.66 4.92 13.34
N ASN A 162 16.85 5.43 13.02
CA ASN A 162 17.86 5.84 14.00
C ASN A 162 18.21 7.33 13.84
N PHE A 163 17.20 8.18 13.71
CA PHE A 163 17.39 9.62 13.55
C PHE A 163 17.95 10.24 14.83
N THR A 164 19.17 10.77 14.76
CA THR A 164 19.84 11.44 15.88
C THR A 164 20.05 12.93 15.64
N TYR A 165 20.02 13.69 16.73
CA TYR A 165 20.30 15.11 16.80
C TYR A 165 20.90 15.47 18.17
N THR A 166 21.60 16.60 18.24
CA THR A 166 22.19 17.09 19.51
C THR A 166 21.39 18.28 20.03
N THR A 167 20.85 18.21 21.24
CA THR A 167 20.11 19.34 21.82
C THR A 167 21.04 20.53 22.08
N PRO A 168 20.51 21.76 22.26
CA PRO A 168 21.32 22.92 22.66
C PRO A 168 22.16 22.71 23.93
N GLU A 169 21.71 21.83 24.82
CA GLU A 169 22.40 21.45 26.06
C GLU A 169 23.55 20.46 25.83
N GLY A 170 23.74 19.97 24.60
CA GLY A 170 24.77 19.02 24.21
C GLY A 170 24.38 17.55 24.40
N GLU A 171 23.10 17.25 24.64
CA GLU A 171 22.62 15.87 24.76
C GLU A 171 22.31 15.28 23.38
N THR A 172 22.81 14.08 23.08
CA THR A 172 22.39 13.36 21.86
C THR A 172 21.08 12.63 22.10
N LYS A 173 20.02 13.04 21.39
CA LYS A 173 18.73 12.35 21.39
C LYS A 173 18.58 11.48 20.16
N LYS A 174 17.73 10.45 20.28
CA LYS A 174 17.42 9.49 19.22
C LYS A 174 15.91 9.29 19.12
N VAL A 175 15.38 9.47 17.92
CA VAL A 175 13.97 9.23 17.58
C VAL A 175 13.88 8.45 16.26
N GLN A 176 12.68 8.04 15.89
CA GLN A 176 12.42 7.49 14.54
C GLN A 176 11.70 8.54 13.71
N LEU A 177 12.07 8.66 12.43
CA LEU A 177 11.46 9.58 11.48
C LEU A 177 10.92 8.79 10.28
N TRP A 178 9.64 8.97 9.99
CA TRP A 178 8.91 8.28 8.92
C TRP A 178 8.17 9.29 8.05
N GLY A 179 7.98 8.99 6.77
CA GLY A 179 7.19 9.85 5.91
C GLY A 179 6.92 9.31 4.52
N VAL A 180 5.89 9.86 3.89
CA VAL A 180 5.48 9.58 2.51
C VAL A 180 5.29 10.90 1.80
N PHE A 181 5.90 11.05 0.63
CA PHE A 181 5.84 12.24 -0.21
C PHE A 181 5.32 11.80 -1.57
N ASP A 182 4.06 12.08 -1.84
CA ASP A 182 3.40 11.76 -3.11
C ASP A 182 3.65 12.91 -4.07
N GLY A 183 4.31 12.64 -5.19
CA GLY A 183 4.73 13.63 -6.17
C GLY A 183 3.73 13.74 -7.31
N HIS A 184 3.53 14.95 -7.83
CA HIS A 184 2.70 15.16 -9.01
C HIS A 184 3.35 16.10 -10.02
N ALA A 185 3.06 15.84 -11.30
CA ALA A 185 3.68 16.53 -12.43
C ALA A 185 5.22 16.43 -12.43
N GLY A 186 5.74 15.32 -11.90
CA GLY A 186 7.16 15.04 -11.77
C GLY A 186 7.57 14.66 -10.35
N SER A 187 8.63 13.87 -10.25
CA SER A 187 9.16 13.35 -8.97
C SER A 187 10.14 14.30 -8.26
N SER A 188 10.46 15.46 -8.85
CA SER A 188 11.49 16.35 -8.30
C SER A 188 11.14 16.91 -6.91
N ALA A 189 9.87 17.28 -6.67
CA ALA A 189 9.42 17.82 -5.39
C ALA A 189 9.47 16.75 -4.28
N SER A 190 8.91 15.56 -4.52
CA SER A 190 8.91 14.44 -3.55
C SER A 190 10.33 13.99 -3.20
N LYS A 191 11.19 13.79 -4.22
CA LYS A 191 12.61 13.44 -4.05
C LYS A 191 13.40 14.53 -3.33
N PHE A 192 13.11 15.80 -3.61
CA PHE A 192 13.73 16.91 -2.89
C PHE A 192 13.30 16.91 -1.42
N GLY A 193 12.01 16.69 -1.16
CA GLY A 193 11.42 16.54 0.17
C GLY A 193 12.16 15.51 1.01
N VAL A 194 12.14 14.23 0.60
CA VAL A 194 12.80 13.15 1.37
C VAL A 194 14.31 13.36 1.57
N LYS A 195 14.98 13.99 0.60
CA LYS A 195 16.43 14.27 0.67
C LYS A 195 16.79 15.40 1.64
N LYS A 196 15.92 16.41 1.75
CA LYS A 196 16.21 17.65 2.49
C LYS A 196 15.55 17.68 3.86
N TYR A 197 14.39 17.04 4.01
CA TYR A 197 13.60 17.04 5.23
C TYR A 197 14.40 16.59 6.47
N PRO A 198 15.17 15.48 6.45
CA PRO A 198 15.94 15.06 7.64
C PRO A 198 16.98 16.09 8.08
N LYS A 199 17.56 16.84 7.13
CA LYS A 199 18.55 17.88 7.44
C LYS A 199 17.87 19.12 8.01
N ALA A 200 16.76 19.53 7.42
CA ALA A 200 15.95 20.64 7.91
C ALA A 200 15.43 20.35 9.33
N LEU A 201 14.87 19.16 9.55
CA LEU A 201 14.37 18.73 10.87
C LEU A 201 15.49 18.71 11.92
N ARG A 202 16.65 18.12 11.59
CA ARG A 202 17.79 18.09 12.51
C ARG A 202 18.17 19.49 12.94
N LYS A 203 18.29 20.42 12.00
CA LYS A 203 18.58 21.83 12.29
C LYS A 203 17.55 22.45 13.21
N GLN A 204 16.24 22.26 12.95
CA GLN A 204 15.19 22.78 13.84
C GLN A 204 15.33 22.25 15.28
N LEU A 205 15.59 20.95 15.44
CA LEU A 205 15.75 20.31 16.75
C LEU A 205 17.04 20.75 17.47
N GLU A 206 18.15 20.89 16.74
CA GLU A 206 19.43 21.39 17.28
C GLU A 206 19.36 22.88 17.66
N GLU A 207 18.45 23.64 17.06
CA GLU A 207 18.12 25.02 17.43
C GLU A 207 17.17 25.10 18.65
N GLY A 208 16.75 23.96 19.20
CA GLY A 208 15.95 23.87 20.42
C GLY A 208 14.43 23.80 20.22
N LYS A 209 13.95 23.69 18.97
CA LYS A 209 12.53 23.40 18.72
C LYS A 209 12.21 21.95 19.04
N GLU A 210 10.97 21.65 19.40
CA GLU A 210 10.54 20.30 19.72
C GLU A 210 9.30 19.87 18.92
N GLY A 211 9.14 18.55 18.75
CA GLY A 211 7.90 17.93 18.27
C GLY A 211 7.32 18.57 17.01
N LEU A 212 6.10 19.13 17.14
CA LEU A 212 5.35 19.74 16.05
C LEU A 212 6.03 21.00 15.47
N GLU A 213 6.66 21.83 16.32
CA GLU A 213 7.31 23.06 15.85
C GLU A 213 8.51 22.74 14.96
N ALA A 214 9.26 21.70 15.31
CA ALA A 214 10.39 21.24 14.51
C ALA A 214 9.94 20.62 13.18
N LEU A 215 8.86 19.84 13.17
CA LEU A 215 8.29 19.27 11.95
C LEU A 215 7.76 20.34 11.00
N ASP A 216 7.00 21.32 11.50
CA ASP A 216 6.50 22.42 10.67
C ASP A 216 7.64 23.27 10.12
N GLY A 217 8.60 23.66 10.98
CA GLY A 217 9.78 24.41 10.56
C GLY A 217 10.59 23.68 9.47
N ALA A 218 10.65 22.36 9.52
CA ALA A 218 11.30 21.54 8.50
C ALA A 218 10.55 21.60 7.16
N PHE A 219 9.22 21.52 7.14
CA PHE A 219 8.42 21.70 5.92
C PHE A 219 8.61 23.10 5.33
N GLN A 220 8.56 24.15 6.14
CA GLN A 220 8.78 25.52 5.67
C GLN A 220 10.19 25.71 5.07
N GLU A 221 11.21 25.12 5.68
CA GLU A 221 12.59 25.15 5.15
C GLU A 221 12.75 24.34 3.86
N VAL A 222 12.13 23.16 3.77
CA VAL A 222 12.12 22.34 2.55
C VAL A 222 11.41 23.06 1.40
N ASN A 223 10.23 23.64 1.64
CA ASN A 223 9.47 24.33 0.61
C ASN A 223 10.22 25.58 0.09
N ARG A 224 10.81 26.37 0.99
CA ARG A 224 11.68 27.49 0.59
C ARG A 224 12.90 27.01 -0.20
N GLY A 225 13.57 25.96 0.26
CA GLY A 225 14.73 25.41 -0.44
C GLY A 225 14.38 24.86 -1.82
N PHE A 226 13.17 24.32 -2.01
CA PHE A 226 12.70 23.86 -3.31
C PHE A 226 12.45 25.03 -4.26
N ARG A 227 11.89 26.14 -3.77
CA ARG A 227 11.76 27.39 -4.54
C ARG A 227 13.11 27.91 -5.00
N GLU A 228 14.10 27.94 -4.10
CA GLU A 228 15.47 28.39 -4.41
C GLU A 228 16.12 27.52 -5.49
N ALA A 229 15.98 26.19 -5.40
CA ALA A 229 16.48 25.25 -6.41
C ALA A 229 15.81 25.45 -7.78
N MET A 230 14.50 25.71 -7.80
CA MET A 230 13.76 26.04 -9.02
C MET A 230 14.26 27.34 -9.66
N ASP A 231 14.48 28.39 -8.86
CA ASP A 231 14.97 29.69 -9.32
C ASP A 231 16.41 29.63 -9.84
N ALA A 232 17.23 28.77 -9.25
CA ALA A 232 18.57 28.46 -9.70
C ALA A 232 18.60 27.57 -10.97
N ASN A 233 17.44 27.14 -11.49
CA ASN A 233 17.30 26.20 -12.61
C ASN A 233 17.96 24.84 -12.37
N GLU A 234 17.95 24.36 -11.13
CA GLU A 234 18.49 23.04 -10.76
C GLU A 234 17.53 21.88 -11.06
N LEU A 235 16.27 22.21 -11.43
CA LEU A 235 15.23 21.23 -11.77
C LEU A 235 15.18 20.94 -13.28
N PRO A 236 14.77 19.72 -13.69
CA PRO A 236 14.43 19.42 -15.07
C PRO A 236 13.42 20.44 -15.63
N PRO A 237 13.59 20.96 -16.86
CA PRO A 237 12.69 21.98 -17.40
C PRO A 237 11.21 21.61 -17.39
N MET A 238 10.87 20.32 -17.54
CA MET A 238 9.50 19.83 -17.56
C MET A 238 8.87 19.67 -16.16
N GLU A 239 9.68 19.67 -15.10
CA GLU A 239 9.22 19.47 -13.71
C GLU A 239 9.22 20.79 -12.91
N ARG A 240 9.30 21.95 -13.58
CA ARG A 240 9.27 23.26 -12.92
C ARG A 240 7.94 23.61 -12.26
N HIS A 241 6.89 22.88 -12.60
CA HIS A 241 5.56 23.01 -12.01
C HIS A 241 5.17 21.79 -11.18
N CYS A 242 6.13 20.91 -10.87
CA CYS A 242 5.85 19.78 -9.99
C CYS A 242 5.60 20.26 -8.56
N GLY A 243 4.85 19.44 -7.85
CA GLY A 243 4.63 19.58 -6.42
C GLY A 243 4.63 18.21 -5.77
N SER A 244 4.48 18.21 -4.46
CA SER A 244 4.35 16.98 -3.70
C SER A 244 3.56 17.23 -2.44
N THR A 245 2.75 16.25 -2.06
CA THR A 245 2.30 16.13 -0.68
C THR A 245 3.52 15.88 0.23
N GLY A 246 3.30 15.86 1.54
CA GLY A 246 4.33 15.55 2.49
C GLY A 246 3.74 15.21 3.83
N LEU A 247 3.89 13.95 4.21
CA LEU A 247 3.58 13.43 5.54
C LEU A 247 4.89 13.10 6.24
N ALA A 248 5.09 13.64 7.44
CA ALA A 248 6.23 13.32 8.29
C ALA A 248 5.80 13.04 9.73
N LEU A 249 6.33 11.97 10.30
CA LEU A 249 6.08 11.50 11.65
C LEU A 249 7.39 11.40 12.44
N ILE A 250 7.40 11.92 13.66
CA ILE A 250 8.40 11.56 14.68
C ILE A 250 7.76 10.57 15.65
N VAL A 251 8.41 9.43 15.86
CA VAL A 251 8.11 8.49 16.94
C VAL A 251 9.21 8.63 17.98
N ASP A 252 8.88 9.27 19.10
CA ASP A 252 9.75 9.43 20.27
C ASP A 252 9.36 8.39 21.32
N ARG A 253 10.11 7.29 21.35
CA ARG A 253 9.86 6.18 22.29
C ARG A 253 10.27 6.51 23.72
N GLU A 254 11.20 7.45 23.92
CA GLU A 254 11.63 7.88 25.25
C GLU A 254 10.54 8.73 25.90
N LYS A 255 9.99 9.71 25.15
CA LYS A 255 8.86 10.54 25.60
C LYS A 255 7.50 9.82 25.49
N ARG A 256 7.44 8.66 24.82
CA ARG A 256 6.18 7.97 24.42
C ARG A 256 5.24 8.91 23.66
N LYS A 257 5.78 9.64 22.71
CA LYS A 257 5.04 10.62 21.91
C LYS A 257 5.16 10.33 20.42
N LEU A 258 4.08 10.58 19.71
CA LEU A 258 4.03 10.62 18.26
C LEU A 258 3.67 12.04 17.83
N TYR A 259 4.46 12.59 16.92
CA TYR A 259 4.22 13.91 16.34
C TYR A 259 3.98 13.74 14.83
N CYS A 260 2.92 14.36 14.33
CA CYS A 260 2.52 14.28 12.94
C CYS A 260 2.44 15.67 12.31
N ALA A 261 3.06 15.83 11.15
CA ALA A 261 2.89 16.97 10.28
C ALA A 261 2.51 16.48 8.87
N ASN A 262 1.42 17.04 8.32
CA ASN A 262 0.93 16.67 6.99
C ASN A 262 0.66 17.90 6.13
N VAL A 263 1.01 17.82 4.85
CA VAL A 263 0.69 18.80 3.79
C VAL A 263 0.21 17.98 2.59
N GLY A 264 -1.00 18.23 2.09
CA GLY A 264 -1.62 17.41 1.05
C GLY A 264 -2.46 16.27 1.62
N ASP A 265 -2.62 15.18 0.87
CA ASP A 265 -3.57 14.08 1.09
C ASP A 265 -2.91 12.70 1.23
N THR A 266 -1.61 12.65 1.44
CA THR A 266 -0.98 11.51 2.13
C THR A 266 -1.57 11.38 3.54
N ARG A 267 -1.69 10.15 4.05
CA ARG A 267 -2.38 9.89 5.33
C ARG A 267 -1.61 8.93 6.24
N ALA A 268 -1.66 9.24 7.53
CA ALA A 268 -1.18 8.40 8.63
C ALA A 268 -2.34 7.90 9.51
N VAL A 269 -2.32 6.60 9.83
CA VAL A 269 -3.30 5.93 10.70
C VAL A 269 -2.56 5.10 11.75
N LEU A 270 -3.02 5.17 13.00
CA LEU A 270 -2.56 4.36 14.12
C LEU A 270 -3.60 3.27 14.44
N SER A 271 -3.15 2.04 14.63
CA SER A 271 -3.96 0.99 15.27
C SER A 271 -3.79 1.06 16.78
N ARG A 272 -4.90 1.28 17.50
CA ARG A 272 -4.98 1.20 18.96
C ARG A 272 -6.04 0.19 19.38
N GLY A 273 -5.61 -0.93 19.96
CA GLY A 273 -6.51 -2.01 20.36
C GLY A 273 -7.36 -2.51 19.19
N GLY A 274 -6.76 -2.60 18.00
CA GLY A 274 -7.44 -2.96 16.75
C GLY A 274 -8.36 -1.90 16.14
N LYS A 275 -8.42 -0.67 16.68
CA LYS A 275 -9.20 0.43 16.11
C LYS A 275 -8.31 1.43 15.39
N ALA A 276 -8.76 1.89 14.23
CA ALA A 276 -8.07 2.94 13.48
C ALA A 276 -8.27 4.31 14.13
N ILE A 277 -7.16 5.02 14.32
CA ILE A 277 -7.09 6.42 14.74
C ILE A 277 -6.33 7.19 13.66
N ARG A 278 -7.02 8.07 12.94
CA ARG A 278 -6.39 8.92 11.93
C ARG A 278 -5.53 10.00 12.61
N LEU A 279 -4.27 10.11 12.20
CA LEU A 279 -3.27 11.02 12.77
C LEU A 279 -3.13 12.31 11.96
N SER A 280 -3.37 12.24 10.66
CA SER A 280 -3.26 13.35 9.71
C SER A 280 -4.62 13.86 9.25
N TYR A 281 -4.62 15.02 8.61
CA TYR A 281 -5.78 15.56 7.91
C TYR A 281 -5.44 15.72 6.42
N ASP A 282 -6.34 15.24 5.56
CA ASP A 282 -6.13 15.26 4.12
C ASP A 282 -6.59 16.60 3.56
N HIS A 283 -5.69 17.32 2.91
CA HIS A 283 -5.96 18.66 2.39
C HIS A 283 -6.54 18.57 0.98
N LYS A 284 -7.82 18.20 0.90
CA LYS A 284 -8.58 18.18 -0.35
C LYS A 284 -9.24 19.56 -0.60
N PRO A 285 -9.25 20.07 -1.85
CA PRO A 285 -9.80 21.38 -2.18
C PRO A 285 -11.26 21.59 -1.78
N GLY A 286 -12.08 20.54 -1.78
CA GLY A 286 -13.48 20.64 -1.37
C GLY A 286 -13.65 21.05 0.10
N ASP A 287 -12.75 20.61 0.98
CA ASP A 287 -12.84 20.90 2.41
C ASP A 287 -12.23 22.27 2.75
N GLU A 288 -11.29 22.76 1.94
CA GLU A 288 -10.64 24.06 2.10
C GLU A 288 -11.21 25.14 1.17
N GLU A 289 -12.39 24.93 0.60
CA GLU A 289 -12.98 25.80 -0.42
C GLU A 289 -13.18 27.24 0.07
N ASP A 290 -13.64 27.43 1.31
CA ASP A 290 -13.81 28.77 1.89
C ASP A 290 -12.48 29.54 1.93
N ARG A 291 -11.40 28.90 2.42
CA ARG A 291 -10.05 29.47 2.43
C ARG A 291 -9.58 29.84 1.03
N ILE A 292 -9.80 28.94 0.06
CA ILE A 292 -9.40 29.15 -1.33
C ILE A 292 -10.17 30.32 -1.96
N ASN A 293 -11.48 30.40 -1.73
CA ASN A 293 -12.35 31.46 -2.25
C ASN A 293 -12.02 32.82 -1.62
N GLU A 294 -11.72 32.89 -0.32
CA GLU A 294 -11.31 34.11 0.36
C GLU A 294 -9.99 34.69 -0.20
N LEU A 295 -9.10 33.82 -0.67
CA LEU A 295 -7.87 34.21 -1.34
C LEU A 295 -8.08 34.62 -2.81
N GLY A 296 -9.30 34.48 -3.34
CA GLY A 296 -9.68 34.80 -4.72
C GLY A 296 -9.51 33.64 -5.71
N GLY A 297 -9.29 32.42 -5.22
CA GLY A 297 -9.28 31.20 -6.02
C GLY A 297 -10.67 30.59 -6.11
N HIS A 298 -10.78 29.46 -6.80
CA HIS A 298 -12.03 28.71 -6.95
C HIS A 298 -11.79 27.21 -6.85
N VAL A 299 -12.80 26.47 -6.39
CA VAL A 299 -12.77 25.00 -6.43
C VAL A 299 -13.75 24.50 -7.49
N VAL A 300 -13.22 23.79 -8.48
CA VAL A 300 -13.94 23.36 -9.68
C VAL A 300 -13.96 21.83 -9.76
N GLY A 301 -15.05 21.27 -10.27
CA GLY A 301 -15.24 19.82 -10.44
C GLY A 301 -16.36 19.28 -9.54
N GLU A 302 -17.05 18.26 -10.03
CA GLU A 302 -18.15 17.58 -9.33
C GLU A 302 -17.67 16.31 -8.60
N VAL A 303 -16.83 15.51 -9.27
CA VAL A 303 -16.27 14.27 -8.70
C VAL A 303 -14.92 14.54 -8.05
N THR A 304 -13.92 14.98 -8.84
CA THR A 304 -12.63 15.43 -8.31
C THR A 304 -12.64 16.95 -8.18
N ARG A 305 -12.63 17.44 -6.94
CA ARG A 305 -12.56 18.86 -6.61
C ARG A 305 -11.13 19.35 -6.83
N ARG A 306 -10.93 20.40 -7.64
CA ARG A 306 -9.61 20.94 -7.99
C ARG A 306 -9.50 22.44 -7.78
N VAL A 307 -8.38 22.91 -7.24
CA VAL A 307 -8.08 24.35 -7.13
C VAL A 307 -7.88 24.92 -8.53
N ASN A 308 -8.67 25.93 -8.87
CA ASN A 308 -8.77 26.57 -10.19
C ASN A 308 -8.89 25.57 -11.36
N GLY A 309 -9.46 24.39 -11.11
CA GLY A 309 -9.59 23.32 -12.11
C GLY A 309 -8.30 22.57 -12.46
N VAL A 310 -7.20 22.80 -11.74
CA VAL A 310 -5.88 22.23 -12.08
C VAL A 310 -5.50 21.11 -11.11
N ILE A 311 -5.31 21.43 -9.83
CA ILE A 311 -4.69 20.54 -8.84
C ILE A 311 -5.70 19.99 -7.84
N ALA A 312 -5.59 18.71 -7.50
CA ALA A 312 -6.54 17.98 -6.64
C ALA A 312 -6.18 18.00 -5.14
N VAL A 313 -5.12 18.72 -4.76
CA VAL A 313 -4.73 19.01 -3.38
C VAL A 313 -4.76 20.51 -3.13
N SER A 314 -5.09 20.92 -1.91
CA SER A 314 -5.13 22.32 -1.52
C SER A 314 -3.89 22.78 -0.75
N ARG A 315 -3.02 21.84 -0.37
CA ARG A 315 -1.72 22.11 0.24
C ARG A 315 -0.65 21.18 -0.34
N ALA A 316 0.55 21.70 -0.59
CA ALA A 316 1.67 20.97 -1.17
C ALA A 316 3.02 21.67 -0.90
N ILE A 317 4.12 20.91 -0.98
CA ILE A 317 5.46 21.43 -1.28
C ILE A 317 5.51 21.71 -2.79
N GLY A 318 6.11 22.83 -3.20
CA GLY A 318 6.15 23.21 -4.60
C GLY A 318 4.86 23.90 -5.03
N ASP A 319 4.36 23.59 -6.23
CA ASP A 319 3.15 24.22 -6.81
C ASP A 319 3.13 25.76 -6.72
N PHE A 320 4.29 26.40 -6.78
CA PHE A 320 4.41 27.83 -6.50
C PHE A 320 3.60 28.71 -7.45
N TYR A 321 3.24 28.21 -8.62
CA TYR A 321 2.37 28.89 -9.60
C TYR A 321 0.90 28.95 -9.14
N MET A 322 0.51 28.13 -8.16
CA MET A 322 -0.82 28.08 -7.55
C MET A 322 -0.90 28.85 -6.24
N ALA A 323 0.18 29.50 -5.80
CA ALA A 323 0.14 30.38 -4.64
C ALA A 323 -0.76 31.61 -4.91
N PRO A 324 -1.55 32.09 -3.92
CA PRO A 324 -1.58 31.64 -2.53
C PRO A 324 -2.59 30.51 -2.25
N PHE A 325 -3.29 29.99 -3.26
CA PHE A 325 -4.40 29.04 -3.10
C PHE A 325 -3.91 27.68 -2.59
N VAL A 326 -2.80 27.20 -3.15
CA VAL A 326 -2.06 26.05 -2.64
C VAL A 326 -0.94 26.55 -1.72
N THR A 327 -0.95 26.09 -0.47
CA THR A 327 0.01 26.49 0.58
C THR A 327 0.81 25.29 1.09
N CYS A 328 1.91 25.53 1.80
CA CYS A 328 2.68 24.50 2.50
C CYS A 328 2.47 24.57 4.02
N GLU A 329 1.28 25.00 4.46
CA GLU A 329 0.91 25.02 5.88
C GLU A 329 0.54 23.61 6.35
N CYS A 330 1.21 23.11 7.39
CA CYS A 330 0.97 21.76 7.88
C CYS A 330 -0.33 21.68 8.70
N HIS A 331 -1.04 20.56 8.59
CA HIS A 331 -1.81 20.05 9.71
C HIS A 331 -0.83 19.43 10.72
N LEU A 332 -0.99 19.77 12.00
CA LEU A 332 -0.12 19.31 13.09
C LEU A 332 -0.93 18.59 14.16
N ALA A 333 -0.49 17.41 14.57
CA ALA A 333 -1.14 16.64 15.64
C ALA A 333 -0.15 15.83 16.46
N GLU A 334 -0.39 15.79 17.78
CA GLU A 334 0.42 15.05 18.76
C GLU A 334 -0.43 13.99 19.45
N PHE A 335 0.16 12.80 19.66
CA PHE A 335 -0.49 11.67 20.30
C PHE A 335 0.43 11.02 21.34
N ASP A 336 -0.16 10.51 22.42
CA ASP A 336 0.54 9.64 23.38
C ASP A 336 0.62 8.21 22.83
N ILE A 337 1.79 7.59 22.96
CA ILE A 337 2.01 6.16 22.67
C ILE A 337 1.66 5.36 23.92
N THR A 338 0.72 4.43 23.79
CA THR A 338 0.17 3.55 24.82
C THR A 338 0.57 2.10 24.57
N GLU A 339 0.31 1.20 25.52
CA GLU A 339 0.57 -0.24 25.33
C GLU A 339 -0.45 -0.90 24.38
N GLU A 340 -1.57 -0.23 24.11
CA GLU A 340 -2.59 -0.67 23.16
C GLU A 340 -2.22 -0.32 21.71
N ASP A 341 -1.15 0.43 21.48
CA ASP A 341 -0.75 0.84 20.14
C ASP A 341 0.05 -0.26 19.44
N ASP A 342 -0.52 -0.79 18.35
CA ASP A 342 0.04 -1.95 17.66
C ASP A 342 0.98 -1.53 16.54
N HIS A 343 0.44 -0.77 15.57
CA HIS A 343 1.16 -0.37 14.37
C HIS A 343 0.71 0.98 13.81
N LEU A 344 1.64 1.65 13.15
CA LEU A 344 1.39 2.81 12.30
C LEU A 344 1.30 2.37 10.84
N ILE A 345 0.45 3.05 10.07
CA ILE A 345 0.29 2.88 8.63
C ILE A 345 0.38 4.27 8.01
N LEU A 346 1.32 4.46 7.09
CA LEU A 346 1.43 5.66 6.27
C LEU A 346 1.23 5.25 4.82
N GLY A 347 0.56 6.08 4.02
CA GLY A 347 0.47 5.86 2.59
C GLY A 347 0.07 7.09 1.79
N CYS A 348 0.22 7.00 0.47
CA CYS A 348 -0.31 7.96 -0.50
C CYS A 348 -1.79 7.72 -0.79
N ASP A 349 -2.43 8.64 -1.52
CA ASP A 349 -3.85 8.56 -1.85
C ASP A 349 -4.19 7.34 -2.73
N GLY A 350 -3.22 6.81 -3.48
CA GLY A 350 -3.34 5.54 -4.19
C GLY A 350 -3.72 4.35 -3.30
N VAL A 351 -3.54 4.45 -1.98
CA VAL A 351 -4.12 3.54 -0.98
C VAL A 351 -5.44 4.07 -0.44
N TRP A 352 -5.44 5.32 0.01
CA TRP A 352 -6.47 5.89 0.87
C TRP A 352 -7.75 6.35 0.16
N ASP A 353 -7.70 6.49 -1.16
CA ASP A 353 -8.87 6.73 -2.00
C ASP A 353 -9.71 5.44 -2.15
N GLU A 354 -9.08 4.26 -2.09
CA GLU A 354 -9.76 2.96 -2.24
C GLU A 354 -10.03 2.25 -0.91
N ILE A 355 -9.16 2.45 0.09
CA ILE A 355 -9.20 1.71 1.36
C ILE A 355 -9.37 2.67 2.53
N GLY A 356 -10.48 2.50 3.26
CA GLY A 356 -10.75 3.25 4.49
C GLY A 356 -9.86 2.81 5.67
N ASP A 357 -9.65 3.73 6.62
CA ASP A 357 -8.69 3.58 7.73
C ASP A 357 -8.83 2.27 8.51
N GLN A 358 -10.06 1.92 8.91
CA GLN A 358 -10.31 0.68 9.66
C GLN A 358 -10.00 -0.56 8.85
N LYS A 359 -10.34 -0.57 7.56
CA LYS A 359 -10.04 -1.71 6.68
C LYS A 359 -8.54 -1.90 6.51
N ALA A 360 -7.78 -0.81 6.43
CA ALA A 360 -6.32 -0.87 6.41
C ALA A 360 -5.76 -1.48 7.69
N VAL A 361 -6.23 -1.05 8.87
CA VAL A 361 -5.86 -1.64 10.16
C VAL A 361 -6.20 -3.13 10.23
N ASP A 362 -7.38 -3.53 9.77
CA ASP A 362 -7.79 -4.94 9.74
C ASP A 362 -6.87 -5.78 8.84
N ILE A 363 -6.52 -5.27 7.66
CA ILE A 363 -5.57 -5.94 6.74
C ILE A 363 -4.21 -6.10 7.40
N ILE A 364 -3.66 -5.03 7.99
CA ILE A 364 -2.34 -5.07 8.63
C ILE A 364 -2.33 -6.01 9.84
N SER A 365 -3.39 -6.01 10.65
CA SER A 365 -3.52 -6.86 11.84
C SER A 365 -3.69 -8.35 11.51
N SER A 366 -4.18 -8.68 10.31
CA SER A 366 -4.52 -10.06 9.93
C SER A 366 -3.37 -10.90 9.39
N GLY A 367 -2.25 -10.27 9.01
CA GLY A 367 -1.14 -11.00 8.39
C GLY A 367 -0.14 -11.57 9.40
N SER A 368 0.65 -12.52 8.92
CA SER A 368 1.68 -13.22 9.72
C SER A 368 2.85 -12.33 10.10
N ASN A 369 3.13 -11.29 9.32
CA ASN A 369 4.16 -10.29 9.56
C ASN A 369 3.82 -8.96 8.86
N LEU A 370 4.49 -7.88 9.25
CA LEU A 370 4.24 -6.54 8.72
C LEU A 370 4.51 -6.44 7.21
N TYR A 371 5.51 -7.14 6.68
CA TYR A 371 5.84 -7.08 5.26
C TYR A 371 4.72 -7.65 4.40
N ASP A 372 4.30 -8.90 4.67
CA ASP A 372 3.22 -9.57 3.94
C ASP A 372 1.92 -8.76 4.03
N SER A 373 1.63 -8.20 5.20
CA SER A 373 0.42 -7.39 5.39
C SER A 373 0.49 -6.05 4.65
N SER A 374 1.67 -5.43 4.57
CA SER A 374 1.86 -4.19 3.79
C SER A 374 1.70 -4.46 2.29
N VAL A 375 2.24 -5.57 1.80
CA VAL A 375 2.06 -6.03 0.41
C VAL A 375 0.58 -6.26 0.12
N ARG A 376 -0.14 -6.95 1.02
CA ARG A 376 -1.60 -7.16 0.90
C ARG A 376 -2.37 -5.84 0.84
N LEU A 377 -2.01 -4.85 1.66
CA LEU A 377 -2.68 -3.54 1.65
C LEU A 377 -2.48 -2.82 0.30
N ARG A 378 -1.25 -2.79 -0.21
CA ARG A 378 -0.92 -2.21 -1.52
C ARG A 378 -1.68 -2.92 -2.65
N ASP A 379 -1.64 -4.25 -2.66
CA ASP A 379 -2.27 -5.04 -3.73
C ASP A 379 -3.79 -4.95 -3.66
N ALA A 380 -4.37 -4.88 -2.46
CA ALA A 380 -5.79 -4.62 -2.28
C ALA A 380 -6.19 -3.27 -2.87
N ALA A 381 -5.40 -2.21 -2.67
CA ALA A 381 -5.69 -0.90 -3.24
C ALA A 381 -5.66 -0.93 -4.78
N TYR A 382 -4.64 -1.61 -5.35
CA TYR A 382 -4.55 -1.81 -6.80
C TYR A 382 -5.75 -2.60 -7.37
N LEU A 383 -6.14 -3.69 -6.70
CA LEU A 383 -7.27 -4.55 -7.11
C LEU A 383 -8.62 -3.84 -6.97
N LEU A 384 -8.74 -2.90 -6.03
CA LEU A 384 -9.88 -2.01 -5.89
C LEU A 384 -9.88 -0.87 -6.92
N SER A 385 -9.04 -0.97 -7.95
CA SER A 385 -8.99 -0.10 -9.13
C SER A 385 -8.22 1.20 -8.97
N SER A 386 -7.40 1.35 -7.92
CA SER A 386 -6.47 2.49 -7.79
C SER A 386 -5.72 2.76 -9.10
N GLU A 387 -5.77 4.01 -9.54
CA GLU A 387 -5.13 4.48 -10.78
C GLU A 387 -3.83 5.25 -10.52
N ASP A 388 -3.35 5.25 -9.27
CA ASP A 388 -2.18 6.02 -8.84
C ASP A 388 -0.94 5.16 -8.55
N ASN A 389 0.16 5.83 -8.21
CA ASN A 389 1.24 5.23 -7.45
C ASN A 389 0.70 4.78 -6.08
N ILE A 390 1.23 3.68 -5.56
CA ILE A 390 0.75 3.08 -4.31
C ILE A 390 1.96 2.81 -3.43
N SER A 391 2.10 3.58 -2.37
CA SER A 391 3.20 3.50 -1.43
C SER A 391 2.68 3.37 -0.02
N VAL A 392 3.22 2.40 0.73
CA VAL A 392 2.83 2.09 2.11
C VAL A 392 4.08 1.94 2.97
N ILE A 393 4.07 2.55 4.16
CA ILE A 393 4.99 2.23 5.27
C ILE A 393 4.15 1.72 6.44
N THR A 394 4.54 0.60 7.03
CA THR A 394 4.00 0.12 8.31
C THR A 394 5.09 0.04 9.37
N VAL A 395 4.77 0.40 10.61
CA VAL A 395 5.73 0.41 11.73
C VAL A 395 5.09 -0.24 12.96
N SER A 396 5.73 -1.25 13.54
CA SER A 396 5.40 -1.82 14.84
C SER A 396 5.71 -0.84 15.95
N LEU A 397 4.73 -0.56 16.81
CA LEU A 397 4.93 0.24 18.02
C LEU A 397 5.23 -0.61 19.25
N GLN A 398 4.94 -1.92 19.20
CA GLN A 398 5.30 -2.90 20.22
C GLN A 398 6.82 -3.23 20.22
#